data_AF-A0AAU2PQ51-F1
#
_entry.id   AF-A0AAU2PQ51-F1
#
_cell.length_a   1.000
_cell.length_b   1.000
_cell.length_c   1.000
_cell.angle_alpha   90.00
_cell.angle_beta   90.00
_cell.angle_gamma   90.00
#
_symmetry.space_group_name_H-M   'P 1'
#
loop_
_entity.id
_entity.type
_entity.pdbx_description
1 polymer ?
#
loop_
_entity_poly.entity_id
_entity_poly.type
_entity_poly.pdbx_seq_one_letter_code
_entity_poly.pdbx_strand_id
1 'polypeptide(L)'
;MSAESYLVETRTTGEVDPRERTDFWSEHIASYEPRMDYRYPRTDNFRGETVRQRTEAYQLVRVRSDEVAYSRSARQVREDPDEDYRLLLPLTGEIVVRQNEREARLTPGTGTLVSFGAPFECLQDASAQAFVLTIPAHEVDGPLNRRSPLATSFDLSRGLGRVVNSMVGDLHAERDHLTDPQFNAVSDRVVELLCMLATADDRPDSARHLTDVETMVRRYVREHAADPALTGTSMAHTLGWSLRQIQLALQRVGTTPRELIREERLRLVRERLRCGDCERLTITDLAYASGFSSASALSTAFRQRYGVSPREMRHGGRRP
;
A
#
# COMPACT_ATOMS: atom_id res chain seq x y z
N MET A 1 43.71 9.57 -11.73
CA MET A 1 43.27 9.89 -10.36
C MET A 1 41.79 10.20 -10.47
N SER A 2 40.93 9.22 -10.18
CA SER A 2 39.48 9.45 -10.15
C SER A 2 39.21 10.37 -8.97
N ALA A 3 38.48 11.47 -9.19
CA ALA A 3 38.00 12.30 -8.09
C ALA A 3 37.21 11.39 -7.14
N GLU A 4 37.37 11.59 -5.82
CA GLU A 4 36.57 10.91 -4.82
C GLU A 4 35.09 11.28 -5.06
N SER A 5 34.35 10.36 -5.65
CA SER A 5 32.92 10.51 -5.97
C SER A 5 32.02 10.33 -4.74
N TYR A 6 32.56 9.75 -3.66
CA TYR A 6 31.89 9.61 -2.38
C TYR A 6 32.32 10.71 -1.42
N LEU A 7 31.35 11.47 -0.93
CA LEU A 7 31.58 12.61 -0.04
C LEU A 7 30.78 12.46 1.25
N VAL A 8 31.45 12.75 2.36
CA VAL A 8 30.85 12.83 3.69
C VAL A 8 31.00 14.26 4.22
N GLU A 9 29.88 14.90 4.54
CA GLU A 9 29.82 16.28 5.01
C GLU A 9 29.00 16.36 6.30
N THR A 10 29.54 17.03 7.31
CA THR A 10 28.81 17.34 8.54
C THR A 10 28.57 18.84 8.63
N ARG A 11 27.34 19.23 8.96
CA ARG A 11 26.93 20.62 9.18
C ARG A 11 26.10 20.70 10.44
N THR A 12 26.30 21.76 11.22
CA THR A 12 25.60 21.98 12.49
C THR A 12 25.29 23.45 12.66
N THR A 13 24.12 23.77 13.22
CA THR A 13 23.78 25.15 13.60
C THR A 13 24.51 25.59 14.87
N GLY A 14 25.18 24.67 15.59
CA GLY A 14 25.88 24.96 16.83
C GLY A 14 26.99 26.03 16.71
N GLU A 15 27.54 26.18 15.51
CA GLU A 15 28.62 27.13 15.17
C GLU A 15 28.09 28.47 14.63
N VAL A 16 26.77 28.61 14.47
CA VAL A 16 26.10 29.77 13.88
C VAL A 16 25.48 30.63 14.99
N ASP A 17 25.44 31.96 14.79
CA ASP A 17 24.76 32.88 15.71
C ASP A 17 23.31 32.43 15.91
N PRO A 18 22.81 32.32 17.17
CA PRO A 18 21.45 31.86 17.47
C PRO A 18 20.33 32.53 16.66
N ARG A 19 20.51 33.78 16.21
CA ARG A 19 19.52 34.52 15.44
C ARG A 19 19.50 34.17 13.94
N GLU A 20 20.57 33.59 13.43
CA GLU A 20 20.75 33.24 12.01
C GLU A 20 20.52 31.75 11.74
N ARG A 21 20.31 30.93 12.79
CA ARG A 21 20.29 29.46 12.68
C ARG A 21 19.16 28.90 11.82
N THR A 22 17.98 29.53 11.81
CA THR A 22 16.86 29.08 10.97
C THR A 22 17.13 29.37 9.49
N ASP A 23 17.74 30.51 9.19
CA ASP A 23 18.11 30.91 7.83
C ASP A 23 19.22 30.01 7.30
N PHE A 24 20.27 29.83 8.12
CA PHE A 24 21.35 28.87 7.83
C PHE A 24 20.80 27.45 7.60
N TRP A 25 19.86 26.97 8.42
CA TRP A 25 19.27 25.65 8.22
C TRP A 25 18.50 25.56 6.90
N SER A 26 17.67 26.55 6.60
CA SER A 26 16.90 26.61 5.35
C SER A 26 17.82 26.59 4.13
N GLU A 27 18.87 27.40 4.14
CA GLU A 27 19.88 27.45 3.07
C GLU A 27 20.67 26.15 2.95
N HIS A 28 21.04 25.56 4.09
CA HIS A 28 21.77 24.30 4.13
C HIS A 28 20.96 23.15 3.53
N ILE A 29 19.70 22.95 3.95
CA ILE A 29 18.83 21.92 3.37
C ILE A 29 18.57 22.21 1.88
N ALA A 30 18.32 23.48 1.51
CA ALA A 30 18.09 23.88 0.12
C ALA A 30 19.32 23.71 -0.80
N SER A 31 20.52 23.50 -0.24
CA SER A 31 21.73 23.26 -1.04
C SER A 31 21.74 21.88 -1.70
N TYR A 32 20.92 20.94 -1.22
CA TYR A 32 20.86 19.57 -1.76
C TYR A 32 19.45 18.97 -1.84
N GLU A 33 18.43 19.65 -1.30
CA GLU A 33 17.03 19.31 -1.55
C GLU A 33 16.39 20.32 -2.51
N PRO A 34 15.40 19.89 -3.32
CA PRO A 34 14.64 20.79 -4.16
C PRO A 34 13.86 21.85 -3.34
N ARG A 35 13.41 22.92 -4.00
CA ARG A 35 12.78 24.10 -3.38
C ARG A 35 11.57 23.78 -2.49
N MET A 36 11.67 24.04 -1.19
CA MET A 36 10.60 23.87 -0.21
C MET A 36 10.47 25.10 0.67
N ASP A 37 9.33 25.21 1.35
CA ASP A 37 9.12 26.18 2.41
C ASP A 37 9.39 25.55 3.77
N TYR A 38 9.86 26.38 4.69
CA TYR A 38 10.23 26.01 6.06
C TYR A 38 9.41 26.85 7.04
N ARG A 39 8.85 26.21 8.06
CA ARG A 39 8.17 26.90 9.16
C ARG A 39 8.73 26.41 10.48
N TYR A 40 9.24 27.36 11.25
CA TYR A 40 9.84 27.15 12.55
C TYR A 40 8.88 27.64 13.64
N PRO A 41 8.34 26.76 14.49
CA PRO A 41 7.51 27.17 15.63
C PRO A 41 8.28 28.03 16.64
N ARG A 42 9.59 27.79 16.74
CA ARG A 42 10.54 28.60 17.53
C ARG A 42 11.73 28.97 16.66
N THR A 43 12.00 30.25 16.57
CA THR A 43 13.14 30.80 15.83
C THR A 43 14.30 31.16 16.75
N ASP A 44 14.06 31.21 18.06
CA ASP A 44 15.08 31.47 19.07
C ASP A 44 15.98 30.24 19.24
N ASN A 45 17.21 30.34 18.74
CA ASN A 45 18.29 29.37 18.99
C ASN A 45 18.04 27.96 18.43
N PHE A 46 17.41 27.86 17.26
CA PHE A 46 17.16 26.59 16.55
C PHE A 46 18.41 25.70 16.45
N ARG A 47 18.29 24.44 16.86
CA ARG A 47 19.36 23.45 16.81
C ARG A 47 19.13 22.47 15.67
N GLY A 48 20.14 22.28 14.85
CA GLY A 48 20.11 21.34 13.73
C GLY A 48 21.49 20.78 13.45
N GLU A 49 21.55 19.52 13.04
CA GLU A 49 22.75 18.85 12.57
C GLU A 49 22.41 17.87 11.46
N THR A 50 23.26 17.83 10.44
CA THR A 50 23.19 16.82 9.39
C THR A 50 24.54 16.16 9.20
N VAL A 51 24.53 14.86 8.97
CA VAL A 51 25.66 14.15 8.38
C VAL A 51 25.19 13.56 7.05
N ARG A 52 25.77 14.05 5.97
CA ARG A 52 25.39 13.75 4.60
C ARG A 52 26.46 12.91 3.94
N GLN A 53 26.07 11.74 3.44
CA GLN A 53 26.86 10.83 2.62
C GLN A 53 26.27 10.86 1.21
N ARG A 54 27.09 11.02 0.17
CA ARG A 54 26.56 11.03 -1.20
C ARG A 54 27.52 10.48 -2.22
N THR A 55 26.94 9.99 -3.30
CA THR A 55 27.59 9.69 -4.57
C THR A 55 26.88 10.47 -5.68
N GLU A 56 27.08 10.11 -6.94
CA GLU A 56 26.23 10.61 -8.03
C GLU A 56 24.84 9.93 -8.05
N ALA A 57 24.71 8.72 -7.51
CA ALA A 57 23.50 7.91 -7.58
C ALA A 57 22.60 8.04 -6.34
N TYR A 58 23.20 8.08 -5.15
CA TYR A 58 22.48 8.03 -3.88
C TYR A 58 22.95 9.12 -2.92
N GLN A 59 22.06 9.48 -2.00
CA GLN A 59 22.37 10.35 -0.88
C GLN A 59 21.70 9.82 0.38
N LEU A 60 22.47 9.64 1.45
CA LEU A 60 21.98 9.33 2.78
C LEU A 60 22.28 10.50 3.72
N VAL A 61 21.25 11.04 4.35
CA VAL A 61 21.38 12.10 5.35
C VAL A 61 20.89 11.59 6.69
N ARG A 62 21.75 11.60 7.72
CA ARG A 62 21.29 11.61 9.10
C ARG A 62 20.96 13.04 9.46
N VAL A 63 19.71 13.31 9.83
CA VAL A 63 19.23 14.62 10.26
C VAL A 63 18.79 14.57 11.71
N ARG A 64 19.14 15.61 12.47
CA ARG A 64 18.57 15.92 13.78
C ARG A 64 18.25 17.40 13.81
N SER A 65 17.06 17.78 14.24
CA SER A 65 16.79 19.19 14.54
C SER A 65 15.71 19.37 15.58
N ASP A 66 15.61 20.60 16.09
CA ASP A 66 14.40 21.07 16.76
C ASP A 66 13.19 21.03 15.81
N GLU A 67 12.02 21.36 16.34
CA GLU A 67 10.75 21.29 15.63
C GLU A 67 10.76 22.18 14.37
N VAL A 68 10.38 21.59 13.24
CA VAL A 68 10.35 22.26 11.95
C VAL A 68 9.33 21.57 11.05
N ALA A 69 8.60 22.38 10.29
CA ALA A 69 7.68 21.93 9.26
C ALA A 69 8.24 22.26 7.89
N TYR A 70 8.31 21.25 7.02
CA TYR A 70 8.67 21.38 5.62
C TYR A 70 7.41 21.26 4.77
N SER A 71 7.26 22.10 3.75
CA SER A 71 6.17 21.96 2.78
C SER A 71 6.64 22.21 1.37
N ARG A 72 6.17 21.38 0.44
CA ARG A 72 6.38 21.54 -0.99
C ARG A 72 5.05 21.76 -1.67
N SER A 73 4.87 22.92 -2.30
CA SER A 73 3.66 23.28 -3.03
C SER A 73 3.68 22.76 -4.46
N ALA A 74 2.49 22.65 -5.08
CA ALA A 74 2.38 22.31 -6.51
C ALA A 74 3.08 23.32 -7.44
N ARG A 75 3.23 24.58 -7.00
CA ARG A 75 3.99 25.59 -7.74
C ARG A 75 5.48 25.26 -7.72
N GLN A 76 6.06 24.96 -6.55
CA GLN A 76 7.47 24.58 -6.42
C GLN A 76 7.80 23.30 -7.19
N VAL A 77 6.92 22.29 -7.15
CA VAL A 77 7.09 21.05 -7.96
C VAL A 77 7.22 21.36 -9.46
N ARG A 78 6.48 22.34 -9.98
CA ARG A 78 6.55 22.72 -11.40
C ARG A 78 7.78 23.56 -11.75
N GLU A 79 8.26 24.37 -10.81
CA GLU A 79 9.40 25.27 -11.04
C GLU A 79 10.76 24.60 -10.84
N ASP A 80 10.77 23.54 -10.03
CA ASP A 80 11.96 22.79 -9.66
C ASP A 80 11.59 21.29 -9.56
N PRO A 81 11.45 20.60 -10.70
CA PRO A 81 10.97 19.22 -10.71
C PRO A 81 12.02 18.27 -10.14
N ASP A 82 11.57 17.37 -9.27
CA ASP A 82 12.33 16.22 -8.78
C ASP A 82 11.37 15.02 -8.79
N GLU A 83 11.66 14.00 -9.60
CA GLU A 83 10.84 12.79 -9.68
C GLU A 83 11.25 11.72 -8.65
N ASP A 84 12.38 11.93 -7.98
CA ASP A 84 12.97 10.97 -7.07
C ASP A 84 12.18 10.88 -5.76
N TYR A 85 12.50 9.83 -5.03
CA TYR A 85 11.87 9.52 -3.77
C TYR A 85 12.82 9.81 -2.60
N ARG A 86 12.24 10.09 -1.44
CA ARG A 86 12.93 10.08 -0.15
C ARG A 86 12.35 9.00 0.74
N LEU A 87 13.19 8.09 1.20
CA LEU A 87 12.84 7.14 2.25
C LEU A 87 13.18 7.76 3.61
N LEU A 88 12.18 7.88 4.47
CA LEU A 88 12.32 8.44 5.82
C LEU A 88 12.30 7.31 6.87
N LEU A 89 13.30 7.27 7.74
CA LEU A 89 13.41 6.31 8.85
C LEU A 89 13.72 7.06 10.15
N PRO A 90 12.74 7.27 11.06
CA PRO A 90 13.01 7.86 12.35
C PRO A 90 13.88 6.96 13.23
N LEU A 91 14.85 7.57 13.90
CA LEU A 91 15.71 6.99 14.94
C LEU A 91 15.20 7.33 16.34
N THR A 92 14.72 8.56 16.51
CA THR A 92 14.04 9.06 17.72
C THR A 92 12.93 10.02 17.31
N GLY A 93 12.01 10.31 18.22
CA GLY A 93 10.91 11.25 18.00
C GLY A 93 9.89 10.80 16.97
N GLU A 94 9.05 11.74 16.55
CA GLU A 94 7.98 11.55 15.58
C GLU A 94 8.15 12.46 14.36
N ILE A 95 7.82 11.91 13.18
CA ILE A 95 7.71 12.65 11.91
C ILE A 95 6.33 12.35 11.33
N VAL A 96 5.58 13.39 10.97
CA VAL A 96 4.27 13.25 10.31
C VAL A 96 4.37 13.75 8.88
N VAL A 97 4.09 12.87 7.92
CA VAL A 97 4.12 13.19 6.49
C VAL A 97 2.70 13.17 5.94
N ARG A 98 2.35 14.18 5.13
CA ARG A 98 1.10 14.24 4.37
C ARG A 98 1.37 14.38 2.89
N GLN A 99 0.81 13.48 2.08
CA GLN A 99 0.88 13.53 0.62
C GLN A 99 -0.34 12.83 0.01
N ASN A 100 -0.99 13.45 -0.98
CA ASN A 100 -2.14 12.90 -1.72
C ASN A 100 -3.23 12.29 -0.81
N GLU A 101 -3.79 13.11 0.09
CA GLU A 101 -4.84 12.75 1.08
C GLU A 101 -4.44 11.71 2.14
N ARG A 102 -3.21 11.20 2.10
CA ARG A 102 -2.70 10.25 3.10
C ARG A 102 -1.83 10.96 4.11
N GLU A 103 -1.93 10.51 5.36
CA GLU A 103 -1.05 10.90 6.48
C GLU A 103 -0.32 9.65 6.97
N ALA A 104 1.00 9.74 7.13
CA ALA A 104 1.82 8.72 7.75
C ALA A 104 2.50 9.32 8.97
N ARG A 105 2.33 8.66 10.13
CA ARG A 105 3.02 9.01 11.37
C ARG A 105 4.16 8.02 11.58
N LEU A 106 5.36 8.54 11.61
CA LEU A 106 6.58 7.76 11.65
C LEU A 106 7.21 7.88 13.03
N THR A 107 7.47 6.73 13.63
CA THR A 107 8.23 6.56 14.88
C THR A 107 9.32 5.51 14.66
N PRO A 108 10.28 5.33 15.59
CA PRO A 108 11.35 4.35 15.42
C PRO A 108 10.81 2.95 15.13
N GLY A 109 11.37 2.31 14.09
CA GLY A 109 10.89 1.03 13.58
C GLY A 109 9.77 1.15 12.54
N THR A 110 9.46 2.35 12.08
CA THR A 110 8.61 2.58 10.90
C THR A 110 9.38 3.38 9.84
N GLY A 111 8.92 3.34 8.60
CA GLY A 111 9.44 4.23 7.56
C GLY A 111 8.39 4.50 6.49
N THR A 112 8.64 5.46 5.60
CA THR A 112 7.77 5.71 4.44
C THR A 112 8.59 6.22 3.28
N LEU A 113 8.06 6.04 2.07
CA LEU A 113 8.58 6.68 0.88
C LEU A 113 7.77 7.95 0.59
N VAL A 114 8.45 9.04 0.26
CA VAL A 114 7.82 10.32 -0.11
C VAL A 114 8.26 10.66 -1.51
N SER A 115 7.32 10.92 -2.42
CA SER A 115 7.66 11.39 -3.76
C SER A 115 7.91 12.90 -3.72
N PHE A 116 9.02 13.38 -4.25
CA PHE A 116 9.28 14.83 -4.37
C PHE A 116 8.63 15.44 -5.62
N GLY A 117 8.09 14.60 -6.51
CA GLY A 117 7.33 14.96 -7.71
C GLY A 117 5.87 15.33 -7.44
N ALA A 118 5.46 15.34 -6.16
CA ALA A 118 4.12 15.72 -5.73
C ALA A 118 4.19 16.65 -4.50
N PRO A 119 3.17 17.49 -4.28
CA PRO A 119 3.09 18.32 -3.08
C PRO A 119 3.09 17.47 -1.80
N PHE A 120 3.70 17.98 -0.73
CA PHE A 120 3.67 17.34 0.57
C PHE A 120 3.83 18.33 1.73
N GLU A 121 3.48 17.86 2.92
CA GLU A 121 3.86 18.46 4.19
C GLU A 121 4.62 17.40 5.01
N CYS A 122 5.67 17.82 5.72
CA CYS A 122 6.43 16.98 6.64
C CYS A 122 6.64 17.77 7.94
N LEU A 123 6.13 17.25 9.04
CA LEU A 123 6.23 17.84 10.37
C LEU A 123 7.17 17.00 11.21
N GLN A 124 8.26 17.61 11.67
CA GLN A 124 9.23 16.97 12.52
C GLN A 124 9.13 17.55 13.95
N ASP A 125 9.04 16.70 14.98
CA ASP A 125 9.10 17.16 16.36
C ASP A 125 10.52 17.54 16.83
N ALA A 126 10.62 18.18 18.00
CA ALA A 126 11.89 18.67 18.54
C ALA A 126 12.88 17.57 19.00
N SER A 127 12.43 16.32 19.12
CA SER A 127 13.24 15.17 19.51
C SER A 127 13.63 14.28 18.32
N ALA A 128 13.14 14.63 17.13
CA ALA A 128 13.24 13.77 15.99
C ALA A 128 14.66 13.70 15.44
N GLN A 129 15.05 12.47 15.15
CA GLN A 129 16.23 12.16 14.35
C GLN A 129 15.81 11.16 13.30
N ALA A 130 16.35 11.29 12.10
CA ALA A 130 15.99 10.36 11.03
C ALA A 130 17.14 10.14 10.07
N PHE A 131 17.07 9.01 9.38
CA PHE A 131 17.72 8.84 8.10
C PHE A 131 16.78 9.26 6.97
N VAL A 132 17.33 9.97 6.00
CA VAL A 132 16.69 10.34 4.75
C VAL A 132 17.55 9.79 3.62
N LEU A 133 17.07 8.77 2.92
CA LEU A 133 17.74 8.19 1.75
C LEU A 133 17.05 8.70 0.48
N THR A 134 17.80 9.38 -0.37
CA THR A 134 17.40 9.76 -1.73
C THR A 134 17.52 8.56 -2.65
N ILE A 135 16.43 8.22 -3.33
CA ILE A 135 16.33 7.05 -4.20
C ILE A 135 15.88 7.52 -5.60
N PRO A 136 16.68 7.28 -6.64
CA PRO A 136 16.30 7.59 -8.02
C PRO A 136 14.97 6.95 -8.41
N ALA A 137 14.12 7.69 -9.12
CA ALA A 137 12.77 7.22 -9.48
C ALA A 137 12.77 5.86 -10.21
N HIS A 138 13.74 5.62 -11.10
CA HIS A 138 13.83 4.40 -11.90
C HIS A 138 14.10 3.13 -11.07
N GLU A 139 14.74 3.25 -9.91
CA GLU A 139 14.99 2.14 -8.98
C GLU A 139 13.70 1.68 -8.27
N VAL A 140 12.68 2.54 -8.23
CA VAL A 140 11.39 2.29 -7.57
C VAL A 140 10.30 1.99 -8.59
N ASP A 141 10.16 2.83 -9.61
CA ASP A 141 9.06 2.78 -10.58
C ASP A 141 9.08 1.49 -11.41
N GLY A 142 10.26 0.98 -11.76
CA GLY A 142 10.42 -0.26 -12.51
C GLY A 142 9.91 -1.48 -11.73
N PRO A 143 10.50 -1.78 -10.55
CA PRO A 143 10.07 -2.90 -9.71
C PRO A 143 8.61 -2.82 -9.22
N LEU A 144 8.09 -1.61 -8.97
CA LEU A 144 6.72 -1.42 -8.48
C LEU A 144 5.66 -1.25 -9.58
N ASN A 145 6.09 -1.09 -10.84
CA ASN A 145 5.24 -0.91 -12.02
C ASN A 145 4.14 0.16 -11.84
N ARG A 146 4.42 1.22 -11.06
CA ARG A 146 3.51 2.33 -10.77
C ARG A 146 4.31 3.61 -10.58
N ARG A 147 3.82 4.72 -11.14
CA ARG A 147 4.29 6.08 -10.80
C ARG A 147 3.38 6.64 -9.69
N SER A 148 3.94 7.00 -8.54
CA SER A 148 3.29 7.76 -7.44
C SER A 148 2.31 7.01 -6.49
N PRO A 149 2.16 7.45 -5.21
CA PRO A 149 3.18 7.50 -4.18
C PRO A 149 2.90 6.49 -3.07
N LEU A 150 3.97 5.89 -2.56
CA LEU A 150 3.96 5.01 -1.41
C LEU A 150 3.83 5.82 -0.10
N ALA A 151 2.65 6.39 0.16
CA ALA A 151 2.25 6.75 1.52
C ALA A 151 1.65 5.51 2.22
N THR A 152 2.44 4.43 2.29
CA THR A 152 2.19 3.27 3.14
C THR A 152 3.38 3.19 4.10
N SER A 153 3.10 3.21 5.40
CA SER A 153 4.13 3.04 6.40
C SER A 153 4.72 1.62 6.33
N PHE A 154 6.02 1.50 6.10
CA PHE A 154 6.75 0.25 6.23
C PHE A 154 6.94 -0.09 7.71
N ASP A 155 6.67 -1.34 8.08
CA ASP A 155 7.09 -1.90 9.36
C ASP A 155 8.56 -2.32 9.27
N LEU A 156 9.43 -1.51 9.85
CA LEU A 156 10.87 -1.69 9.90
C LEU A 156 11.36 -2.31 11.21
N SER A 157 10.44 -2.81 12.04
CA SER A 157 10.75 -3.40 13.35
C SER A 157 11.01 -4.91 13.31
N ARG A 158 10.61 -5.59 12.22
CA ARG A 158 10.70 -7.05 12.08
C ARG A 158 10.97 -7.48 10.63
N GLY A 159 11.29 -8.77 10.45
CA GLY A 159 11.44 -9.39 9.14
C GLY A 159 12.42 -8.64 8.22
N LEU A 160 12.08 -8.53 6.93
CA LEU A 160 12.84 -7.77 5.94
C LEU A 160 12.97 -6.29 6.32
N GLY A 161 11.95 -5.68 6.94
CA GLY A 161 11.98 -4.28 7.35
C GLY A 161 13.07 -4.00 8.38
N ARG A 162 13.25 -4.91 9.36
CA ARG A 162 14.36 -4.81 10.32
C ARG A 162 15.72 -4.93 9.64
N VAL A 163 15.83 -5.77 8.61
CA VAL A 163 17.07 -5.90 7.82
C VAL A 163 17.39 -4.59 7.10
N VAL A 164 16.40 -3.97 6.43
CA VAL A 164 16.55 -2.66 5.80
C VAL A 164 17.00 -1.60 6.81
N ASN A 165 16.32 -1.52 7.97
CA ASN A 165 16.67 -0.54 9.00
C ASN A 165 18.10 -0.71 9.52
N SER A 166 18.53 -1.96 9.74
CA SER A 166 19.91 -2.27 10.12
C SER A 166 20.90 -1.87 9.03
N MET A 167 20.64 -2.21 7.76
CA MET A 167 21.51 -1.85 6.64
C MET A 167 21.71 -0.34 6.52
N VAL A 168 20.65 0.47 6.63
CA VAL A 168 20.76 1.94 6.59
C VAL A 168 21.56 2.47 7.78
N GLY A 169 21.34 1.91 8.97
CA GLY A 169 22.11 2.26 10.17
C GLY A 169 23.60 1.95 10.03
N ASP A 170 23.94 0.75 9.54
CA ASP A 170 25.32 0.31 9.34
C ASP A 170 26.00 1.09 8.20
N LEU A 171 25.25 1.42 7.14
CA LEU A 171 25.71 2.29 6.05
C LEU A 171 26.13 3.68 6.57
N HIS A 172 25.41 4.19 7.57
CA HIS A 172 25.77 5.45 8.23
C HIS A 172 26.93 5.31 9.22
N ALA A 173 26.98 4.20 9.96
CA ALA A 173 28.04 3.94 10.94
C ALA A 173 29.41 3.81 10.25
N GLU A 174 29.47 3.14 9.11
CA GLU A 174 30.68 2.89 8.33
C GLU A 174 31.02 4.00 7.33
N ARG A 175 30.35 5.16 7.43
CA ARG A 175 30.47 6.24 6.44
C ARG A 175 31.89 6.68 6.13
N ASP A 176 32.81 6.61 7.09
CA ASP A 176 34.20 7.06 6.95
C ASP A 176 35.13 5.95 6.41
N HIS A 177 34.63 4.73 6.23
CA HIS A 177 35.37 3.56 5.74
C HIS A 177 34.85 3.01 4.40
N LEU A 178 33.77 3.58 3.89
CA LEU A 178 33.14 3.16 2.64
C LEU A 178 33.73 3.88 1.44
N THR A 179 33.77 3.16 0.31
CA THR A 179 34.02 3.72 -1.02
C THR A 179 32.71 3.94 -1.78
N ASP A 180 32.73 4.75 -2.83
CA ASP A 180 31.56 5.00 -3.71
C ASP A 180 30.86 3.71 -4.19
N PRO A 181 31.57 2.70 -4.77
CA PRO A 181 30.92 1.47 -5.20
C PRO A 181 30.29 0.67 -4.05
N GLN A 182 30.89 0.71 -2.85
CA GLN A 182 30.36 -0.01 -1.68
C GLN A 182 29.09 0.66 -1.15
N PHE A 183 29.07 2.00 -1.07
CA PHE A 183 27.90 2.75 -0.66
C PHE A 183 26.72 2.54 -1.63
N ASN A 184 26.97 2.60 -2.93
CA ASN A 184 25.94 2.34 -3.95
C ASN A 184 25.44 0.90 -3.89
N ALA A 185 26.32 -0.09 -3.78
CA ALA A 185 25.92 -1.50 -3.74
C ALA A 185 24.99 -1.82 -2.56
N VAL A 186 25.25 -1.24 -1.37
CA VAL A 186 24.37 -1.41 -0.21
C VAL A 186 23.06 -0.65 -0.40
N SER A 187 23.11 0.57 -0.97
CA SER A 187 21.91 1.35 -1.28
C SER A 187 20.98 0.61 -2.25
N ASP A 188 21.54 -0.01 -3.31
CA ASP A 188 20.78 -0.86 -4.24
C ASP A 188 20.08 -2.00 -3.51
N ARG A 189 20.78 -2.68 -2.58
CA ARG A 189 20.16 -3.77 -1.79
C ARG A 189 19.05 -3.25 -0.89
N VAL A 190 19.23 -2.08 -0.27
CA VAL A 190 18.19 -1.43 0.53
C VAL A 190 16.95 -1.17 -0.31
N VAL A 191 17.11 -0.59 -1.51
CA VAL A 191 16.00 -0.31 -2.43
C VAL A 191 15.33 -1.60 -2.90
N GLU A 192 16.09 -2.63 -3.26
CA GLU A 192 15.57 -3.94 -3.67
C GLU A 192 14.69 -4.56 -2.55
N LEU A 193 15.17 -4.56 -1.31
CA LEU A 193 14.42 -5.06 -0.15
C LEU A 193 13.18 -4.21 0.14
N LEU A 194 13.26 -2.89 -0.03
CA LEU A 194 12.11 -1.99 0.12
C LEU A 194 11.05 -2.23 -0.94
N CYS A 195 11.44 -2.41 -2.20
CA CYS A 195 10.52 -2.77 -3.27
C CYS A 195 9.86 -4.13 -3.00
N MET A 196 10.59 -5.09 -2.43
CA MET A 196 10.01 -6.35 -1.95
C MET A 196 9.01 -6.16 -0.79
N LEU A 197 9.30 -5.25 0.15
CA LEU A 197 8.37 -4.91 1.23
C LEU A 197 7.10 -4.24 0.69
N ALA A 198 7.25 -3.28 -0.22
CA ALA A 198 6.14 -2.59 -0.86
C ALA A 198 5.27 -3.53 -1.70
N THR A 199 5.87 -4.51 -2.40
CA THR A 199 5.13 -5.54 -3.16
C THR A 199 4.52 -6.62 -2.26
N ALA A 200 5.12 -6.91 -1.10
CA ALA A 200 4.55 -7.80 -0.10
C ALA A 200 3.34 -7.16 0.63
N ASP A 201 3.39 -5.83 0.83
CA ASP A 201 2.33 -5.01 1.42
C ASP A 201 1.28 -4.53 0.38
N ASP A 202 1.55 -4.73 -0.92
CA ASP A 202 0.55 -4.81 -2.00
C ASP A 202 -0.39 -6.03 -1.84
N ARG A 203 -0.31 -6.76 -0.72
CA ARG A 203 -1.47 -7.35 -0.07
C ARG A 203 -2.17 -6.23 0.70
N PRO A 204 -3.08 -5.46 0.07
CA PRO A 204 -3.67 -4.31 0.73
C PRO A 204 -4.36 -4.82 1.97
N ASP A 205 -4.05 -4.24 3.14
CA ASP A 205 -4.66 -4.51 4.45
C ASP A 205 -5.50 -5.80 4.43
N SER A 206 -4.82 -6.96 4.51
CA SER A 206 -5.37 -8.24 3.99
C SER A 206 -6.74 -8.63 4.58
N ALA A 207 -7.16 -7.99 5.68
CA ALA A 207 -8.54 -8.02 6.15
C ALA A 207 -9.49 -7.18 5.30
N ARG A 208 -9.24 -5.89 5.12
CA ARG A 208 -10.09 -4.98 4.32
C ARG A 208 -10.15 -5.37 2.85
N HIS A 209 -9.02 -5.69 2.21
CA HIS A 209 -9.03 -6.10 0.81
C HIS A 209 -9.78 -7.42 0.58
N LEU A 210 -9.62 -8.41 1.46
CA LEU A 210 -10.39 -9.64 1.35
C LEU A 210 -11.88 -9.41 1.62
N THR A 211 -12.24 -8.45 2.48
CA THR A 211 -13.64 -8.02 2.67
C THR A 211 -14.20 -7.30 1.43
N ASP A 212 -13.42 -6.46 0.76
CA ASP A 212 -13.83 -5.80 -0.48
C ASP A 212 -13.98 -6.82 -1.62
N VAL A 213 -12.99 -7.73 -1.77
CA VAL A 213 -13.05 -8.85 -2.71
C VAL A 213 -14.28 -9.71 -2.43
N GLU A 214 -14.55 -10.07 -1.18
CA GLU A 214 -15.76 -10.81 -0.81
C GLU A 214 -17.03 -10.07 -1.24
N THR A 215 -17.14 -8.78 -0.92
CA THR A 215 -18.32 -7.95 -1.22
C THR A 215 -18.58 -7.88 -2.72
N MET A 216 -17.52 -7.66 -3.50
CA MET A 216 -17.56 -7.62 -4.96
C MET A 216 -17.93 -8.97 -5.57
N VAL A 217 -17.33 -10.06 -5.08
CA VAL A 217 -17.64 -11.42 -5.51
C VAL A 217 -19.10 -11.75 -5.23
N ARG A 218 -19.62 -11.45 -4.03
CA ARG A 218 -21.04 -11.68 -3.70
C ARG A 218 -21.98 -10.89 -4.59
N ARG A 219 -21.67 -9.63 -4.87
CA ARG A 219 -22.46 -8.80 -5.80
C ARG A 219 -22.45 -9.40 -7.20
N TYR A 220 -21.26 -9.72 -7.72
CA TYR A 220 -21.12 -10.29 -9.06
C TYR A 220 -21.88 -11.61 -9.21
N VAL A 221 -21.76 -12.52 -8.23
CA VAL A 221 -22.51 -13.78 -8.24
C VAL A 221 -24.01 -13.52 -8.21
N ARG A 222 -24.50 -12.58 -7.40
CA ARG A 222 -25.94 -12.28 -7.33
C ARG A 222 -26.51 -11.79 -8.67
N GLU A 223 -25.74 -10.98 -9.38
CA GLU A 223 -26.13 -10.43 -10.68
C GLU A 223 -26.05 -11.48 -11.81
N HIS A 224 -25.12 -12.43 -11.72
CA HIS A 224 -24.80 -13.37 -12.81
C HIS A 224 -25.15 -14.83 -12.51
N ALA A 225 -25.76 -15.16 -11.35
CA ALA A 225 -25.98 -16.54 -10.92
C ALA A 225 -26.79 -17.40 -11.92
N ALA A 226 -27.68 -16.78 -12.70
CA ALA A 226 -28.48 -17.47 -13.71
C ALA A 226 -27.66 -17.95 -14.91
N ASP A 227 -26.47 -17.39 -15.15
CA ASP A 227 -25.58 -17.82 -16.22
C ASP A 227 -24.96 -19.21 -15.90
N PRO A 228 -25.20 -20.24 -16.74
CA PRO A 228 -24.58 -21.55 -16.57
C PRO A 228 -23.04 -21.53 -16.67
N ALA A 229 -22.47 -20.57 -17.42
CA ALA A 229 -21.01 -20.43 -17.60
C ALA A 229 -20.31 -19.77 -16.41
N LEU A 230 -21.08 -19.28 -15.41
CA LEU A 230 -20.51 -18.73 -14.19
C LEU A 230 -19.83 -19.85 -13.36
N THR A 231 -18.52 -19.72 -13.22
CA THR A 231 -17.63 -20.58 -12.43
C THR A 231 -16.71 -19.69 -11.58
N GLY A 232 -16.03 -20.28 -10.59
CA GLY A 232 -15.02 -19.54 -9.83
C GLY A 232 -13.92 -18.94 -10.72
N THR A 233 -13.50 -19.69 -11.75
CA THR A 233 -12.45 -19.25 -12.69
C THR A 233 -12.94 -18.15 -13.63
N SER A 234 -14.14 -18.28 -14.21
CA SER A 234 -14.67 -17.25 -15.10
C SER A 234 -14.97 -15.95 -14.36
N MET A 235 -15.48 -16.03 -13.13
CA MET A 235 -15.63 -14.87 -12.25
C MET A 235 -14.29 -14.21 -11.91
N ALA A 236 -13.27 -15.01 -11.58
CA ALA A 236 -11.93 -14.49 -11.29
C ALA A 236 -11.36 -13.70 -12.47
N HIS A 237 -11.47 -14.26 -13.67
CA HIS A 237 -11.05 -13.61 -14.90
C HIS A 237 -11.79 -12.29 -15.14
N THR A 238 -13.12 -12.27 -15.02
CA THR A 238 -13.91 -11.05 -15.27
C THR A 238 -13.67 -9.95 -14.24
N LEU A 239 -13.42 -10.30 -12.97
CA LEU A 239 -13.17 -9.34 -11.90
C LEU A 239 -11.70 -8.89 -11.80
N GLY A 240 -10.80 -9.43 -12.64
CA GLY A 240 -9.38 -9.07 -12.63
C GLY A 240 -8.60 -9.63 -11.43
N TRP A 241 -9.04 -10.75 -10.84
CA TRP A 241 -8.39 -11.37 -9.69
C TRP A 241 -7.92 -12.79 -9.98
N SER A 242 -6.92 -13.25 -9.24
CA SER A 242 -6.57 -14.67 -9.23
C SER A 242 -7.67 -15.50 -8.54
N LEU A 243 -7.88 -16.73 -8.99
CA LEU A 243 -8.80 -17.66 -8.34
C LEU A 243 -8.45 -17.88 -6.86
N ARG A 244 -7.14 -17.87 -6.54
CA ARG A 244 -6.63 -18.01 -5.17
C ARG A 244 -7.08 -16.86 -4.26
N GLN A 245 -7.08 -15.61 -4.75
CA GLN A 245 -7.55 -14.45 -3.97
C GLN A 245 -9.04 -14.57 -3.62
N ILE A 246 -9.87 -14.94 -4.58
CA ILE A 246 -11.31 -15.17 -4.36
C ILE A 246 -11.53 -16.32 -3.37
N GLN A 247 -10.79 -17.41 -3.49
CA GLN A 247 -10.89 -18.54 -2.56
C GLN A 247 -10.52 -18.13 -1.14
N LEU A 248 -9.43 -17.37 -0.96
CA LEU A 248 -9.02 -16.87 0.35
C LEU A 248 -10.05 -15.92 0.96
N ALA A 249 -10.65 -15.03 0.16
CA ALA A 249 -11.68 -14.10 0.62
C ALA A 249 -12.92 -14.85 1.14
N LEU A 250 -13.41 -15.83 0.38
CA LEU A 250 -14.59 -16.61 0.74
C LEU A 250 -14.35 -17.60 1.88
N GLN A 251 -13.14 -18.17 1.99
CA GLN A 251 -12.79 -19.08 3.09
C GLN A 251 -12.89 -18.41 4.46
N ARG A 252 -12.59 -17.12 4.57
CA ARG A 252 -12.68 -16.36 5.83
C ARG A 252 -14.10 -16.30 6.40
N VAL A 253 -15.09 -16.35 5.53
CA VAL A 253 -16.52 -16.35 5.89
C VAL A 253 -17.15 -17.74 5.75
N GLY A 254 -16.31 -18.78 5.67
CA GLY A 254 -16.74 -20.18 5.70
C GLY A 254 -17.46 -20.65 4.45
N THR A 255 -17.16 -20.09 3.26
CA THR A 255 -17.77 -20.53 1.99
C THR A 255 -16.72 -20.71 0.90
N THR A 256 -17.11 -21.38 -0.18
CA THR A 256 -16.34 -21.49 -1.44
C THR A 256 -17.06 -20.79 -2.60
N PRO A 257 -16.36 -20.49 -3.72
CA PRO A 257 -17.00 -19.91 -4.90
C PRO A 257 -18.17 -20.77 -5.42
N ARG A 258 -17.99 -22.10 -5.39
CA ARG A 258 -19.00 -23.05 -5.87
C ARG A 258 -20.23 -23.06 -4.97
N GLU A 259 -20.06 -22.98 -3.66
CA GLU A 259 -21.17 -22.91 -2.70
C GLU A 259 -21.92 -21.59 -2.81
N LEU A 260 -21.20 -20.48 -2.95
CA LEU A 260 -21.81 -19.15 -3.11
C LEU A 260 -22.69 -19.08 -4.38
N ILE A 261 -22.17 -19.56 -5.52
CA ILE A 261 -22.95 -19.64 -6.77
C ILE A 261 -24.17 -20.54 -6.59
N ARG A 262 -23.99 -21.72 -5.99
CA ARG A 262 -25.09 -22.66 -5.75
C ARG A 262 -26.18 -22.06 -4.86
N GLU A 263 -25.80 -21.34 -3.80
CA GLU A 263 -26.73 -20.71 -2.87
C GLU A 263 -27.54 -19.59 -3.55
N GLU A 264 -26.91 -18.71 -4.32
CA GLU A 264 -27.63 -17.66 -5.06
C GLU A 264 -28.53 -18.27 -6.16
N ARG A 265 -28.11 -19.34 -6.85
CA ARG A 265 -28.98 -20.07 -7.78
C ARG A 265 -30.21 -20.68 -7.10
N LEU A 266 -30.04 -21.27 -5.92
CA LEU A 266 -31.15 -21.81 -5.12
C LEU A 266 -32.10 -20.70 -4.64
N ARG A 267 -31.55 -19.55 -4.26
CA ARG A 267 -32.32 -18.37 -3.87
C ARG A 267 -33.19 -17.87 -5.02
N LEU A 268 -32.64 -17.75 -6.24
CA LEU A 268 -33.40 -17.36 -7.44
C LEU A 268 -34.58 -18.31 -7.70
N VAL A 269 -34.36 -19.63 -7.60
CA VAL A 269 -35.45 -20.61 -7.76
C VAL A 269 -36.51 -20.42 -6.68
N ARG A 270 -36.11 -20.23 -5.43
CA ARG A 270 -37.04 -20.03 -4.32
C ARG A 270 -37.88 -18.76 -4.50
N GLU A 271 -37.27 -17.65 -4.91
CA GLU A 271 -37.98 -16.39 -5.16
C GLU A 271 -39.00 -16.57 -6.29
N ARG A 272 -38.60 -17.19 -7.40
CA ARG A 272 -39.48 -17.53 -8.52
C ARG A 272 -40.66 -18.42 -8.10
N LEU A 273 -40.42 -19.44 -7.28
CA LEU A 273 -41.48 -20.31 -6.76
C LEU A 273 -42.47 -19.58 -5.84
N ARG A 274 -42.06 -18.49 -5.17
CA ARG A 274 -42.91 -17.73 -4.25
C ARG A 274 -43.70 -16.60 -4.93
N CYS A 275 -43.19 -16.02 -6.00
CA CYS A 275 -43.84 -14.90 -6.69
C CYS A 275 -45.06 -15.30 -7.55
N GLY A 276 -45.38 -16.59 -7.68
CA GLY A 276 -46.54 -17.03 -8.47
C GLY A 276 -46.36 -16.95 -10.00
N ASP A 277 -45.36 -16.19 -10.48
CA ASP A 277 -44.98 -16.06 -11.90
C ASP A 277 -44.59 -17.40 -12.59
N CYS A 278 -44.55 -18.49 -11.83
CA CYS A 278 -44.08 -19.81 -12.26
C CYS A 278 -45.17 -20.85 -12.48
N GLU A 279 -46.47 -20.50 -12.45
CA GLU A 279 -47.53 -21.47 -12.75
C GLU A 279 -47.37 -22.10 -14.15
N ARG A 280 -46.74 -21.37 -15.08
CA ARG A 280 -46.49 -21.82 -16.47
C ARG A 280 -45.11 -22.43 -16.72
N LEU A 281 -44.16 -22.32 -15.78
CA LEU A 281 -42.79 -22.84 -15.95
C LEU A 281 -42.64 -24.21 -15.30
N THR A 282 -42.10 -25.18 -16.03
CA THR A 282 -41.78 -26.49 -15.47
C THR A 282 -40.62 -26.37 -14.46
N ILE A 283 -40.46 -27.37 -13.58
CA ILE A 283 -39.29 -27.41 -12.68
C ILE A 283 -37.98 -27.52 -13.48
N THR A 284 -38.04 -28.14 -14.65
CA THR A 284 -36.94 -28.22 -15.61
C THR A 284 -36.57 -26.83 -16.16
N ASP A 285 -37.55 -26.04 -16.57
CA ASP A 285 -37.32 -24.68 -17.07
C ASP A 285 -36.71 -23.79 -15.98
N LEU A 286 -37.20 -23.92 -14.73
CA LEU A 286 -36.65 -23.20 -13.58
C LEU A 286 -35.20 -23.61 -13.29
N ALA A 287 -34.84 -24.88 -13.47
CA ALA A 287 -33.47 -25.32 -13.29
C ALA A 287 -32.54 -24.63 -14.29
N TYR A 288 -32.86 -24.70 -15.58
CA TYR A 288 -32.05 -24.09 -16.63
C TYR A 288 -32.00 -22.57 -16.55
N ALA A 289 -33.15 -21.92 -16.34
CA ALA A 289 -33.24 -20.46 -16.20
C ALA A 289 -32.53 -19.92 -14.94
N SER A 290 -32.12 -20.79 -14.02
CA SER A 290 -31.38 -20.42 -12.81
C SER A 290 -29.96 -20.99 -12.82
N GLY A 291 -29.44 -21.44 -13.97
CA GLY A 291 -28.06 -21.86 -14.14
C GLY A 291 -27.73 -23.29 -13.68
N PHE A 292 -28.71 -24.14 -13.39
CA PHE A 292 -28.46 -25.57 -13.12
C PHE A 292 -28.35 -26.37 -14.43
N SER A 293 -27.48 -27.38 -14.43
CA SER A 293 -27.29 -28.27 -15.58
C SER A 293 -28.44 -29.27 -15.80
N SER A 294 -29.27 -29.51 -14.78
CA SER A 294 -30.44 -30.40 -14.87
C SER A 294 -31.44 -30.18 -13.73
N ALA A 295 -32.68 -30.62 -13.95
CA ALA A 295 -33.73 -30.64 -12.92
C ALA A 295 -33.38 -31.53 -11.72
N SER A 296 -32.62 -32.61 -11.94
CA SER A 296 -32.18 -33.52 -10.87
C SER A 296 -31.13 -32.85 -9.96
N ALA A 297 -30.17 -32.14 -10.55
CA ALA A 297 -29.17 -31.36 -9.81
C ALA A 297 -29.84 -30.26 -8.97
N LEU A 298 -30.81 -29.55 -9.54
CA LEU A 298 -31.63 -28.60 -8.81
C LEU A 298 -32.37 -29.29 -7.64
N SER A 299 -33.14 -30.35 -7.92
CA SER A 299 -34.00 -30.98 -6.92
C SER A 299 -33.22 -31.51 -5.72
N THR A 300 -32.05 -32.10 -5.97
CA THR A 300 -31.15 -32.60 -4.93
C THR A 300 -30.61 -31.45 -4.09
N ALA A 301 -30.09 -30.39 -4.73
CA ALA A 301 -29.55 -29.23 -4.04
C ALA A 301 -30.60 -28.47 -3.22
N PHE A 302 -31.79 -28.32 -3.79
CA PHE A 302 -32.89 -27.59 -3.18
C PHE A 302 -33.43 -28.33 -1.95
N ARG A 303 -33.60 -29.65 -2.03
CA ARG A 303 -33.99 -30.48 -0.89
C ARG A 303 -32.94 -30.49 0.20
N GLN A 304 -31.66 -30.58 -0.14
CA GLN A 304 -30.57 -30.47 0.83
C GLN A 304 -30.58 -29.13 1.58
N ARG A 305 -30.89 -28.03 0.88
CA ARG A 305 -30.84 -26.68 1.44
C ARG A 305 -32.09 -26.25 2.21
N TYR A 306 -33.26 -26.66 1.75
CA TYR A 306 -34.57 -26.20 2.25
C TYR A 306 -35.45 -27.30 2.85
N GLY A 307 -34.99 -28.56 2.85
CA GLY A 307 -35.72 -29.71 3.42
C GLY A 307 -36.87 -30.25 2.55
N VAL A 308 -37.33 -29.49 1.56
CA VAL A 308 -38.41 -29.85 0.63
C VAL A 308 -37.93 -29.78 -0.81
N SER A 309 -38.59 -30.49 -1.71
CA SER A 309 -38.34 -30.38 -3.15
C SER A 309 -38.93 -29.09 -3.75
N PRO A 310 -38.41 -28.60 -4.89
CA PRO A 310 -38.99 -27.45 -5.60
C PRO A 310 -40.49 -27.60 -5.89
N ARG A 311 -40.93 -28.82 -6.21
CA ARG A 311 -42.34 -29.15 -6.50
C ARG A 311 -43.20 -29.08 -5.25
N GLU A 312 -42.73 -29.62 -4.13
CA GLU A 312 -43.45 -29.53 -2.84
C GLU A 312 -43.57 -28.07 -2.39
N MET A 313 -42.52 -27.26 -2.55
CA MET A 313 -42.58 -25.83 -2.24
C MET A 313 -43.58 -25.08 -3.12
N ARG A 314 -43.65 -25.43 -4.42
CA ARG A 314 -44.63 -24.85 -5.36
C ARG A 314 -46.08 -25.10 -4.93
N HIS A 315 -46.38 -26.30 -4.47
CA HIS A 315 -47.74 -26.70 -4.09
C HIS A 315 -48.06 -26.47 -2.59
N GLY A 316 -47.26 -25.64 -1.90
CA GLY A 316 -47.52 -25.24 -0.51
C GLY A 316 -47.33 -26.37 0.51
N GLY A 317 -46.45 -27.34 0.26
CA GLY A 317 -46.23 -28.47 1.17
C GLY A 317 -47.34 -29.53 1.15
N ARG A 318 -48.34 -29.42 0.25
CA ARG A 318 -49.29 -30.51 -0.01
C ARG A 318 -48.57 -31.60 -0.81
N ARG A 319 -48.26 -32.72 -0.15
CA ARG A 319 -48.01 -33.99 -0.85
C ARG A 319 -49.31 -34.40 -1.56
N PRO A 320 -49.25 -34.87 -2.82
CA PRO A 320 -50.40 -35.48 -3.47
C PRO A 320 -50.85 -36.75 -2.73
#